data_AF-A0A952FNE6-F1
#
_entry.id   AF-A0A952FNE6-F1
#
_cell.length_a   1.000
_cell.length_b   1.000
_cell.length_c   1.000
_cell.angle_alpha   90.00
_cell.angle_beta   90.00
_cell.angle_gamma   90.00
#
_symmetry.space_group_name_H-M   'P 1'
#
loop_
_entity.id
_entity.type
_entity.pdbx_description
1 polymer ?
#
loop_
_entity_poly.entity_id
_entity_poly.type
_entity_poly.pdbx_seq_one_letter_code
_entity_poly.pdbx_strand_id
1 'polypeptide(L)'
;MTPAPNAILAMLDAASIPWTASRAELMDRYGVRRDPWYDEEIVLLDSARPLVPGLVRPIGFRAVPRFAPWLPPIRLSGYVHQSGDAHPNLDMAEAALSARLGPGRSSGVSNTRGWRWQDGRASIELTCWPAELQHPGLRNLAHEREPWLAAACHLTLCTGYRPPVTPEERAALDAFKEIGRLAETERRIAGDDAPEYALEFIRPADAGRFAGRAGLSRGQLIFGWGEPHIVSVERILRFELLHLLPARGPGGATLYVHCATAIPAWPEKQLVITTALEIERAEALALRLAEATGKPLERSTALDD
;
A
#
# COMPACT_ATOMS: atom_id res chain seq x y z
N MET A 1 -19.42 -20.13 -12.83
CA MET A 1 -18.59 -20.46 -11.66
C MET A 1 -18.39 -19.19 -10.86
N THR A 2 -19.05 -19.08 -9.70
CA THR A 2 -18.78 -17.99 -8.76
C THR A 2 -17.35 -18.18 -8.23
N PRO A 3 -16.49 -17.16 -8.19
CA PRO A 3 -15.15 -17.30 -7.63
C PRO A 3 -15.26 -17.82 -6.18
N ALA A 4 -14.37 -18.73 -5.81
CA ALA A 4 -14.30 -19.21 -4.43
C ALA A 4 -14.13 -18.01 -3.48
N PRO A 5 -14.79 -18.01 -2.31
CA PRO A 5 -14.64 -16.95 -1.34
C PRO A 5 -13.17 -16.84 -0.92
N ASN A 6 -12.65 -15.62 -0.91
CA ASN A 6 -11.26 -15.34 -0.55
C ASN A 6 -10.96 -15.83 0.88
N ALA A 7 -10.02 -16.74 1.04
CA ALA A 7 -9.76 -17.42 2.31
C ALA A 7 -9.25 -16.48 3.41
N ILE A 8 -8.48 -15.44 3.03
CA ILE A 8 -7.97 -14.43 3.96
C ILE A 8 -9.12 -13.57 4.48
N LEU A 9 -10.01 -13.11 3.59
CA LEU A 9 -11.18 -12.33 3.98
C LEU A 9 -12.18 -13.15 4.81
N ALA A 10 -12.39 -14.42 4.44
CA ALA A 10 -13.21 -15.34 5.23
C ALA A 10 -12.64 -15.56 6.64
N MET A 11 -11.31 -15.59 6.79
CA MET A 11 -10.66 -15.66 8.11
C MET A 11 -10.92 -14.39 8.94
N LEU A 12 -10.88 -13.21 8.31
CA LEU A 12 -11.24 -11.95 8.99
C LEU A 12 -12.69 -11.93 9.46
N ASP A 13 -13.61 -12.39 8.60
CA ASP A 13 -15.03 -12.51 8.94
C ASP A 13 -15.23 -13.48 10.12
N ALA A 14 -14.54 -14.63 10.11
CA ALA A 14 -14.60 -15.61 11.19
C ALA A 14 -14.04 -15.09 12.52
N ALA A 15 -13.11 -14.14 12.48
CA ALA A 15 -12.59 -13.43 13.65
C ALA A 15 -13.46 -12.21 14.04
N SER A 16 -14.54 -11.94 13.29
CA SER A 16 -15.41 -10.77 13.46
C SER A 16 -14.67 -9.44 13.30
N ILE A 17 -13.67 -9.40 12.42
CA ILE A 17 -12.93 -8.17 12.10
C ILE A 17 -13.69 -7.42 11.00
N PRO A 18 -14.19 -6.20 11.27
CA PRO A 18 -15.00 -5.42 10.33
C PRO A 18 -14.16 -4.75 9.22
N TRP A 19 -13.53 -5.56 8.36
CA TRP A 19 -12.52 -5.11 7.39
C TRP A 19 -13.07 -4.27 6.22
N THR A 20 -14.40 -4.21 6.05
CA THR A 20 -15.08 -3.34 5.07
C THR A 20 -15.58 -2.03 5.66
N ALA A 21 -15.60 -1.89 6.99
CA ALA A 21 -16.05 -0.67 7.64
C ALA A 21 -15.04 0.46 7.41
N SER A 22 -15.55 1.68 7.26
CA SER A 22 -14.72 2.85 7.01
C SER A 22 -13.79 3.15 8.19
N ARG A 23 -12.67 3.81 7.92
CA ARG A 23 -11.74 4.29 8.95
C ARG A 23 -12.46 5.13 10.01
N ALA A 24 -13.35 6.04 9.59
CA ALA A 24 -14.11 6.89 10.50
C ALA A 24 -14.97 6.05 11.46
N GLU A 25 -15.73 5.08 10.94
CA GLU A 25 -16.55 4.19 11.78
C GLU A 25 -15.70 3.36 12.73
N LEU A 26 -14.54 2.86 12.28
CA LEU A 26 -13.64 2.09 13.13
C LEU A 26 -12.98 2.95 14.21
N MET A 27 -12.59 4.17 13.89
CA MET A 27 -12.04 5.13 14.85
C MET A 27 -13.07 5.52 15.91
N ASP A 28 -14.32 5.74 15.51
CA ASP A 28 -15.43 6.01 16.43
C ASP A 28 -15.73 4.81 17.34
N ARG A 29 -15.80 3.61 16.75
CA ARG A 29 -16.15 2.37 17.47
C ARG A 29 -15.07 1.90 18.45
N TYR A 30 -13.79 1.94 18.06
CA TYR A 30 -12.69 1.32 18.81
C TYR A 30 -11.76 2.33 19.49
N GLY A 31 -11.94 3.62 19.21
CA GLY A 31 -11.13 4.70 19.75
C GLY A 31 -9.73 4.79 19.13
N VAL A 32 -9.25 6.02 18.99
CA VAL A 32 -7.86 6.31 18.64
C VAL A 32 -7.03 6.42 19.92
N ARG A 33 -5.91 5.71 19.99
CA ARG A 33 -4.98 5.75 21.12
C ARG A 33 -3.54 5.92 20.64
N ARG A 34 -2.65 6.35 21.53
CA ARG A 34 -1.22 6.41 21.24
C ARG A 34 -0.60 5.02 21.43
N ASP A 35 0.14 4.56 20.44
CA ASP A 35 0.84 3.29 20.47
C ASP A 35 2.01 3.39 21.47
N PRO A 36 2.04 2.59 22.55
CA PRO A 36 3.13 2.63 23.52
C PRO A 36 4.49 2.28 22.91
N TRP A 37 4.52 1.58 21.78
CA TRP A 37 5.76 1.05 21.19
C TRP A 37 6.39 2.02 20.19
N TYR A 38 5.56 2.60 19.32
CA TYR A 38 6.01 3.43 18.19
C TYR A 38 5.66 4.91 18.35
N ASP A 39 4.92 5.30 19.39
CA ASP A 39 4.54 6.68 19.66
C ASP A 39 3.63 7.30 18.58
N GLU A 40 2.92 6.44 17.83
CA GLU A 40 2.01 6.81 16.74
C GLU A 40 0.54 6.62 17.13
N GLU A 41 -0.41 7.26 16.44
CA GLU A 41 -1.82 7.01 16.66
C GLU A 41 -2.27 5.68 16.01
N ILE A 42 -2.91 4.83 16.80
CA ILE A 42 -3.36 3.48 16.41
C ILE A 42 -4.81 3.23 16.84
N VAL A 43 -5.50 2.43 16.03
CA VAL A 43 -6.81 1.84 16.36
C VAL A 43 -6.62 0.33 16.43
N LEU A 44 -6.93 -0.28 17.57
CA LEU A 44 -6.87 -1.73 17.76
C LEU A 44 -8.28 -2.32 17.60
N LEU A 45 -8.39 -3.33 16.76
CA LEU A 45 -9.64 -3.99 16.41
C LEU A 45 -9.86 -5.18 17.32
N ASP A 46 -10.57 -4.97 18.42
CA ASP A 46 -10.94 -6.05 19.33
C ASP A 46 -11.69 -7.14 18.55
N SER A 47 -11.14 -8.35 18.57
CA SER A 47 -11.69 -9.52 17.88
C SER A 47 -12.14 -10.56 18.91
N ALA A 48 -13.23 -11.27 18.61
CA ALA A 48 -13.75 -12.31 19.49
C ALA A 48 -12.77 -13.49 19.66
N ARG A 49 -11.88 -13.67 18.67
CA ARG A 49 -10.83 -14.69 18.66
C ARG A 49 -9.55 -14.09 18.08
N PRO A 50 -8.36 -14.39 18.62
CA PRO A 50 -7.12 -13.96 18.02
C PRO A 50 -6.91 -14.63 16.66
N LEU A 51 -6.40 -13.87 15.68
CA LEU A 51 -6.13 -14.40 14.33
C LEU A 51 -5.08 -15.50 14.36
N VAL A 52 -4.03 -15.32 15.17
CA VAL A 52 -2.96 -16.30 15.37
C VAL A 52 -2.65 -16.38 16.88
N PRO A 53 -2.20 -17.54 17.39
CA PRO A 53 -1.73 -17.66 18.76
C PRO A 53 -0.55 -16.71 19.03
N GLY A 54 -0.42 -16.27 20.29
CA GLY A 54 0.68 -15.40 20.72
C GLY A 54 0.60 -13.94 20.28
N LEU A 55 -0.52 -13.50 19.68
CA LEU A 55 -0.77 -12.06 19.46
C LEU A 55 -0.71 -11.31 20.80
N VAL A 56 0.21 -10.34 20.89
CA VAL A 56 0.46 -9.57 22.12
C VAL A 56 -0.66 -8.57 22.40
N ARG A 57 -1.36 -8.12 21.35
CA ARG A 57 -2.57 -7.29 21.41
C ARG A 57 -3.42 -7.54 20.15
N PRO A 58 -4.68 -7.08 20.11
CA PRO A 58 -5.49 -7.14 18.90
C PRO A 58 -4.79 -6.48 17.72
N ILE A 59 -5.04 -6.98 16.51
CA ILE A 59 -4.49 -6.33 15.31
C ILE A 59 -5.10 -4.93 15.14
N GLY A 60 -4.41 -4.04 14.45
CA GLY A 60 -4.87 -2.68 14.30
C GLY A 60 -4.34 -2.00 13.06
N PHE A 61 -4.70 -0.74 12.90
CA PHE A 61 -4.19 0.12 11.83
C PHE A 61 -3.82 1.49 12.39
N ARG A 62 -2.92 2.17 11.70
CA ARG A 62 -2.53 3.54 12.05
C ARG A 62 -3.61 4.55 11.67
N ALA A 63 -3.93 5.47 12.58
CA ALA A 63 -4.85 6.58 12.33
C ALA A 63 -4.12 7.73 11.62
N VAL A 64 -3.74 7.53 10.36
CA VAL A 64 -3.00 8.56 9.61
C VAL A 64 -3.98 9.57 8.97
N PRO A 65 -3.87 10.89 9.25
CA PRO A 65 -4.83 11.90 8.77
C PRO A 65 -4.94 12.03 7.24
N ARG A 66 -3.89 11.69 6.49
CA ARG A 66 -3.87 11.77 5.01
C ARG A 66 -4.60 10.63 4.29
N PHE A 67 -5.12 9.65 5.04
CA PHE A 67 -5.88 8.53 4.47
C PHE A 67 -7.37 8.85 4.49
N ALA A 68 -8.11 8.38 3.47
CA ALA A 68 -9.50 8.76 3.29
C ALA A 68 -10.37 8.17 4.42
N PRO A 69 -11.06 8.98 5.24
CA PRO A 69 -11.78 8.49 6.41
C PRO A 69 -13.00 7.64 6.06
N TRP A 70 -13.60 7.82 4.88
CA TRP A 70 -14.74 7.04 4.38
C TRP A 70 -14.34 5.72 3.71
N LEU A 71 -13.05 5.40 3.61
CA LEU A 71 -12.56 4.13 3.07
C LEU A 71 -12.08 3.23 4.21
N PRO A 72 -12.17 1.89 4.06
CA PRO A 72 -11.63 0.97 5.05
C PRO A 72 -10.10 1.05 5.10
N PRO A 73 -9.49 0.74 6.26
CA PRO A 73 -8.07 0.51 6.33
C PRO A 73 -7.71 -0.73 5.52
N ILE A 74 -6.74 -0.61 4.61
CA ILE A 74 -6.33 -1.77 3.79
C ILE A 74 -5.16 -2.52 4.38
N ARG A 75 -4.41 -1.92 5.30
CA ARG A 75 -3.29 -2.54 5.99
C ARG A 75 -3.56 -2.61 7.49
N LEU A 76 -3.56 -3.83 8.01
CA LEU A 76 -3.62 -4.13 9.43
C LEU A 76 -2.29 -4.73 9.88
N SER A 77 -1.90 -4.50 11.12
CA SER A 77 -0.68 -5.05 11.70
C SER A 77 -0.87 -5.58 13.12
N GLY A 78 -0.02 -6.53 13.48
CA GLY A 78 0.04 -7.15 14.80
C GLY A 78 1.42 -7.74 15.08
N TYR A 79 1.62 -8.17 16.32
CA TYR A 79 2.90 -8.69 16.80
C TYR A 79 2.64 -9.98 17.56
N VAL A 80 3.39 -11.01 17.20
CA VAL A 80 3.33 -12.34 17.81
C VAL A 80 4.61 -12.56 18.62
N HIS A 81 4.46 -12.93 19.88
CA HIS A 81 5.58 -13.20 20.77
C HIS A 81 5.22 -14.24 21.82
N GLN A 82 6.03 -15.29 21.91
CA GLN A 82 6.02 -16.29 22.98
C GLN A 82 7.42 -16.53 23.60
N SER A 83 8.48 -16.19 22.86
CA SER A 83 9.87 -16.52 23.17
C SER A 83 10.77 -15.32 22.90
N GLY A 84 11.88 -15.23 23.65
CA GLY A 84 12.97 -14.29 23.37
C GLY A 84 13.80 -14.63 22.12
N ASP A 85 13.48 -15.74 21.43
CA ASP A 85 14.01 -16.09 20.11
C ASP A 85 12.92 -15.84 19.05
N ALA A 86 13.33 -15.27 17.91
CA ALA A 86 12.47 -14.97 16.79
C ALA A 86 11.94 -16.22 16.06
N HIS A 87 12.69 -17.33 16.07
CA HIS A 87 12.30 -18.54 15.33
C HIS A 87 11.02 -19.16 15.88
N PRO A 88 10.91 -19.46 17.20
CA PRO A 88 9.68 -20.05 17.73
C PRO A 88 8.46 -19.15 17.58
N ASN A 89 8.64 -17.83 17.53
CA ASN A 89 7.55 -16.88 17.30
C ASN A 89 7.03 -16.95 15.86
N LEU A 90 7.95 -17.02 14.88
CA LEU A 90 7.63 -17.16 13.47
C LEU A 90 6.99 -18.53 13.18
N ASP A 91 7.59 -19.61 13.65
CA ASP A 91 7.14 -20.99 13.37
C ASP A 91 5.73 -21.24 13.94
N MET A 92 5.43 -20.71 15.13
CA MET A 92 4.10 -20.80 15.72
C MET A 92 3.05 -20.06 14.87
N ALA A 93 3.36 -18.83 14.45
CA ALA A 93 2.44 -18.04 13.63
C ALA A 93 2.24 -18.66 12.25
N GLU A 94 3.32 -19.18 11.65
CA GLU A 94 3.29 -19.89 10.37
C GLU A 94 2.42 -21.13 10.45
N ALA A 95 2.64 -22.01 11.44
CA ALA A 95 1.87 -23.23 11.59
C ALA A 95 0.37 -22.95 11.73
N ALA A 96 0.01 -21.89 12.49
CA ALA A 96 -1.39 -21.50 12.68
C ALA A 96 -2.05 -20.96 11.40
N LEU A 97 -1.32 -20.18 10.59
CA LEU A 97 -1.83 -19.68 9.31
C LEU A 97 -1.87 -20.79 8.25
N SER A 98 -0.83 -21.62 8.18
CA SER A 98 -0.75 -22.74 7.25
C SER A 98 -1.86 -23.76 7.45
N ALA A 99 -2.26 -24.00 8.71
CA ALA A 99 -3.41 -24.86 9.02
C ALA A 99 -4.75 -24.34 8.46
N ARG A 100 -4.88 -23.03 8.19
CA ARG A 100 -6.11 -22.40 7.71
C ARG A 100 -6.07 -22.04 6.23
N LEU A 101 -4.91 -21.61 5.73
CA LEU A 101 -4.74 -21.02 4.40
C LEU A 101 -3.94 -21.92 3.45
N GLY A 102 -3.43 -23.07 3.94
CA GLY A 102 -2.46 -23.88 3.22
C GLY A 102 -1.04 -23.32 3.34
N PRO A 103 -0.03 -23.98 2.74
CA PRO A 103 1.37 -23.60 2.92
C PRO A 103 1.66 -22.18 2.41
N GLY A 104 2.34 -21.38 3.22
CA GLY A 104 2.85 -20.07 2.84
C GLY A 104 4.04 -20.16 1.88
N ARG A 105 4.33 -19.07 1.17
CA ARG A 105 5.56 -18.91 0.39
C ARG A 105 6.61 -18.18 1.22
N SER A 106 7.87 -18.62 1.18
CA SER A 106 8.95 -17.88 1.85
C SER A 106 9.04 -16.45 1.28
N SER A 107 9.11 -15.46 2.17
CA SER A 107 9.22 -14.02 1.81
C SER A 107 10.44 -13.34 2.42
N GLY A 108 11.31 -14.09 3.09
CA GLY A 108 12.53 -13.54 3.69
C GLY A 108 13.47 -12.92 2.65
N VAL A 109 14.02 -11.77 2.97
CA VAL A 109 15.06 -11.06 2.21
C VAL A 109 16.25 -10.79 3.11
N SER A 110 17.49 -10.89 2.59
CA SER A 110 18.81 -10.58 3.19
C SER A 110 18.96 -10.67 4.73
N ASN A 111 18.24 -9.85 5.51
CA ASN A 111 18.25 -9.78 6.96
C ASN A 111 16.94 -10.21 7.64
N THR A 112 16.02 -10.89 6.95
CA THR A 112 14.71 -11.28 7.48
C THR A 112 14.37 -12.72 7.14
N ARG A 113 13.51 -13.31 7.98
CA ARG A 113 12.77 -14.53 7.65
C ARG A 113 11.29 -14.24 7.67
N GLY A 114 10.54 -14.87 6.78
CA GLY A 114 9.13 -14.58 6.64
C GLY A 114 8.38 -15.54 5.74
N TRP A 115 7.06 -15.47 5.86
CA TRP A 115 6.12 -16.27 5.10
C TRP A 115 4.98 -15.38 4.60
N ARG A 116 4.56 -15.59 3.36
CA ARG A 116 3.49 -14.84 2.72
C ARG A 116 2.40 -15.76 2.18
N TRP A 117 1.16 -15.43 2.49
CA TRP A 117 -0.05 -15.98 1.89
C TRP A 117 -0.69 -14.90 1.03
N GLN A 118 -1.22 -15.29 -0.12
CA GLN A 118 -1.92 -14.39 -1.00
C GLN A 118 -3.12 -15.11 -1.62
N ASP A 119 -4.27 -14.47 -1.53
CA ASP A 119 -5.49 -14.87 -2.22
C ASP A 119 -6.06 -13.63 -2.90
N GLY A 120 -6.07 -13.62 -4.23
CA GLY A 120 -6.38 -12.43 -5.02
C GLY A 120 -5.51 -11.22 -4.62
N ARG A 121 -6.17 -10.15 -4.18
CA ARG A 121 -5.52 -8.91 -3.69
C ARG A 121 -5.24 -8.92 -2.19
N ALA A 122 -5.83 -9.85 -1.45
CA ALA A 122 -5.61 -9.96 -0.02
C ALA A 122 -4.30 -10.72 0.23
N SER A 123 -3.54 -10.30 1.23
CA SER A 123 -2.31 -10.96 1.63
C SER A 123 -2.13 -10.94 3.14
N ILE A 124 -1.39 -11.92 3.63
CA ILE A 124 -0.85 -11.94 4.98
C ILE A 124 0.63 -12.21 4.86
N GLU A 125 1.42 -11.45 5.59
CA GLU A 125 2.86 -11.59 5.65
C GLU A 125 3.31 -11.66 7.11
N LEU A 126 4.09 -12.68 7.40
CA LEU A 126 4.84 -12.82 8.63
C LEU A 126 6.29 -12.43 8.37
N THR A 127 6.88 -11.65 9.26
CA THR A 127 8.28 -11.26 9.17
C THR A 127 8.92 -11.25 10.54
N CYS A 128 10.14 -11.76 10.66
CA CYS A 128 10.98 -11.55 11.83
C CYS A 128 12.42 -11.20 11.40
N TRP A 129 13.19 -10.68 12.36
CA TRP A 129 14.58 -10.24 12.18
C TRP A 129 15.49 -11.04 13.13
N PRO A 130 15.80 -12.31 12.82
CA PRO A 130 16.68 -13.12 13.66
C PRO A 130 18.03 -12.44 13.91
N ALA A 131 18.56 -12.57 15.12
CA ALA A 131 19.77 -11.88 15.55
C ALA A 131 20.99 -12.26 14.70
N GLU A 132 21.07 -13.52 14.25
CA GLU A 132 22.15 -14.02 13.39
C GLU A 132 22.11 -13.46 11.96
N LEU A 133 21.01 -12.82 11.56
CA LEU A 133 20.87 -12.14 10.27
C LEU A 133 21.03 -10.62 10.36
N GLN A 134 21.17 -10.06 11.57
CA GLN A 134 21.31 -8.62 11.76
C GLN A 134 22.77 -8.17 11.81
N HIS A 135 23.03 -6.95 11.31
CA HIS A 135 24.32 -6.31 11.52
C HIS A 135 24.50 -5.92 13.01
N PRO A 136 25.67 -6.19 13.59
CA PRO A 136 25.98 -5.74 14.95
C PRO A 136 25.88 -4.22 15.08
N GLY A 137 25.31 -3.75 16.20
CA GLY A 137 25.24 -2.32 16.51
C GLY A 137 24.08 -1.56 15.86
N LEU A 138 23.17 -2.23 15.15
CA LEU A 138 21.92 -1.62 14.71
C LEU A 138 21.11 -1.15 15.92
N ARG A 139 20.78 0.15 15.94
CA ARG A 139 19.93 0.75 16.97
C ARG A 139 18.50 0.88 16.45
N ASN A 140 17.54 0.42 17.25
CA ASN A 140 16.12 0.59 16.99
C ASN A 140 15.46 1.11 18.27
N LEU A 141 14.92 2.34 18.22
CA LEU A 141 14.30 2.98 19.37
C LEU A 141 13.11 2.18 19.92
N ALA A 142 12.38 1.45 19.07
CA ALA A 142 11.31 0.58 19.53
C ALA A 142 11.85 -0.60 20.34
N HIS A 143 12.96 -1.21 19.93
CA HIS A 143 13.61 -2.29 20.70
C HIS A 143 14.26 -1.77 21.99
N GLU A 144 14.74 -0.53 22.01
CA GLU A 144 15.25 0.11 23.24
C GLU A 144 14.11 0.35 24.25
N ARG A 145 12.92 0.74 23.78
CA ARG A 145 11.72 0.92 24.62
C ARG A 145 11.10 -0.40 25.07
N GLU A 146 11.03 -1.37 24.16
CA GLU A 146 10.33 -2.64 24.32
C GLU A 146 11.22 -3.78 23.79
N PRO A 147 12.14 -4.33 24.61
CA PRO A 147 13.17 -5.27 24.15
C PRO A 147 12.64 -6.55 23.49
N TRP A 148 11.46 -7.02 23.88
CA TRP A 148 10.83 -8.21 23.31
C TRP A 148 10.46 -8.04 21.83
N LEU A 149 10.31 -6.80 21.33
CA LEU A 149 10.05 -6.53 19.91
C LEU A 149 11.19 -7.03 19.00
N ALA A 150 12.42 -7.09 19.52
CA ALA A 150 13.56 -7.61 18.76
C ALA A 150 13.41 -9.11 18.40
N ALA A 151 12.62 -9.85 19.18
CA ALA A 151 12.30 -11.25 18.91
C ALA A 151 10.90 -11.45 18.33
N ALA A 152 10.05 -10.42 18.28
CA ALA A 152 8.67 -10.57 17.84
C ALA A 152 8.58 -10.95 16.35
N CYS A 153 7.58 -11.77 16.02
CA CYS A 153 7.14 -11.94 14.64
C CYS A 153 6.08 -10.89 14.30
N HIS A 154 6.35 -10.07 13.29
CA HIS A 154 5.42 -9.09 12.77
C HIS A 154 4.42 -9.77 11.84
N LEU A 155 3.14 -9.52 12.08
CA LEU A 155 2.04 -9.91 11.20
C LEU A 155 1.56 -8.65 10.48
N THR A 156 1.62 -8.66 9.15
CA THR A 156 0.99 -7.64 8.30
C THR A 156 -0.11 -8.30 7.49
N LEU A 157 -1.28 -7.69 7.44
CA LEU A 157 -2.40 -8.12 6.62
C LEU A 157 -2.79 -6.99 5.68
N CYS A 158 -2.91 -7.30 4.40
CA CYS A 158 -3.52 -6.42 3.42
C CYS A 158 -4.88 -6.98 3.00
N THR A 159 -5.97 -6.22 3.14
CA THR A 159 -7.33 -6.69 2.80
C THR A 159 -7.56 -6.74 1.29
N GLY A 160 -6.76 -6.01 0.51
CA GLY A 160 -6.93 -5.91 -0.93
C GLY A 160 -8.18 -5.13 -1.36
N TYR A 161 -8.91 -4.51 -0.43
CA TYR A 161 -10.10 -3.73 -0.74
C TYR A 161 -9.79 -2.64 -1.76
N ARG A 162 -10.68 -2.47 -2.74
CA ARG A 162 -10.69 -1.34 -3.67
C ARG A 162 -12.12 -0.82 -3.79
N PRO A 163 -12.33 0.50 -3.85
CA PRO A 163 -13.63 1.05 -4.19
C PRO A 163 -14.13 0.45 -5.52
N PRO A 164 -15.43 0.12 -5.65
CA PRO A 164 -15.98 -0.36 -6.91
C PRO A 164 -15.84 0.71 -7.99
N VAL A 165 -15.78 0.26 -9.25
CA VAL A 165 -15.79 1.16 -10.40
C VAL A 165 -17.20 1.73 -10.57
N THR A 166 -17.31 3.05 -10.57
CA THR A 166 -18.58 3.75 -10.86
C THR A 166 -18.98 3.60 -12.33
N PRO A 167 -20.26 3.80 -12.70
CA PRO A 167 -20.70 3.78 -14.10
C PRO A 167 -19.91 4.75 -14.99
N GLU A 168 -19.59 5.94 -14.48
CA GLU A 168 -18.81 6.98 -15.17
C GLU A 168 -17.37 6.52 -15.41
N GLU A 169 -16.72 5.95 -14.40
CA GLU A 169 -15.38 5.39 -14.51
C GLU A 169 -15.36 4.18 -15.46
N ARG A 170 -16.40 3.32 -15.43
CA ARG A 170 -16.53 2.19 -16.36
C ARG A 170 -16.57 2.67 -17.80
N ALA A 171 -17.43 3.65 -18.07
CA ALA A 171 -17.54 4.32 -19.35
C ALA A 171 -16.21 4.94 -19.81
N ALA A 172 -15.45 5.54 -18.90
CA ALA A 172 -14.13 6.10 -19.20
C ALA A 172 -13.12 5.00 -19.56
N LEU A 173 -13.07 3.92 -18.78
CA LEU A 173 -12.22 2.74 -19.04
C LEU A 173 -12.55 2.11 -20.40
N ASP A 174 -13.82 2.02 -20.76
CA ASP A 174 -14.27 1.44 -22.04
C ASP A 174 -13.86 2.30 -23.24
N ALA A 175 -13.87 3.63 -23.08
CA ALA A 175 -13.49 4.59 -24.12
C ALA A 175 -12.03 5.09 -24.00
N PHE A 176 -11.19 4.40 -23.21
CA PHE A 176 -9.79 4.79 -22.96
C PHE A 176 -9.00 5.07 -24.23
N LYS A 177 -8.40 6.27 -24.31
CA LYS A 177 -7.48 6.67 -25.38
C LYS A 177 -6.10 6.89 -24.81
N GLU A 178 -5.14 6.10 -25.28
CA GLU A 178 -3.75 6.21 -24.86
C GLU A 178 -3.13 7.54 -25.32
N ILE A 179 -2.42 8.20 -24.40
CA ILE A 179 -1.63 9.41 -24.66
C ILE A 179 -0.15 9.06 -24.72
N GLY A 180 0.28 8.12 -23.88
CA GLY A 180 1.66 7.64 -23.88
C GLY A 180 1.89 6.47 -22.95
N ARG A 181 3.14 6.00 -22.95
CA ARG A 181 3.61 4.85 -22.18
C ARG A 181 4.37 5.29 -20.94
N LEU A 182 4.11 4.62 -19.83
CA LEU A 182 4.89 4.74 -18.60
C LEU A 182 6.29 4.14 -18.83
N ALA A 183 7.30 4.62 -18.12
CA ALA A 183 8.62 4.01 -18.11
C ALA A 183 8.61 2.71 -17.28
N GLU A 184 9.35 1.71 -17.76
CA GLU A 184 9.63 0.49 -17.01
C GLU A 184 10.86 0.71 -16.14
N THR A 185 10.78 0.34 -14.86
CA THR A 185 11.92 0.41 -13.93
C THR A 185 12.05 -0.90 -13.18
N GLU A 186 13.29 -1.34 -12.94
CA GLU A 186 13.62 -2.55 -12.18
C GLU A 186 13.05 -2.56 -10.75
N ARG A 187 12.79 -1.39 -10.15
CA ARG A 187 12.10 -1.25 -8.84
C ARG A 187 10.75 -1.96 -8.76
N ARG A 188 10.13 -2.27 -9.90
CA ARG A 188 8.86 -3.00 -9.99
C ARG A 188 8.99 -4.52 -9.80
N ILE A 189 10.21 -5.07 -9.74
CA ILE A 189 10.43 -6.51 -9.50
C ILE A 189 9.95 -6.91 -8.09
N ALA A 190 9.83 -5.96 -7.16
CA ALA A 190 9.15 -6.14 -5.88
C ALA A 190 7.68 -5.71 -6.01
N GLY A 191 6.75 -6.65 -5.80
CA GLY A 191 5.31 -6.38 -5.88
C GLY A 191 4.85 -5.39 -4.81
N ASP A 192 4.72 -4.12 -5.17
CA ASP A 192 4.20 -3.10 -4.27
C ASP A 192 2.67 -3.22 -4.15
N ASP A 193 2.21 -3.45 -2.92
CA ASP A 193 0.80 -3.26 -2.57
C ASP A 193 0.38 -1.82 -2.93
N ALA A 194 -0.86 -1.63 -3.39
CA ALA A 194 -1.36 -0.28 -3.63
C ALA A 194 -1.20 0.61 -2.38
N PRO A 195 -0.62 1.80 -2.51
CA PRO A 195 -0.40 2.64 -1.36
C PRO A 195 -1.73 3.17 -0.82
N GLU A 196 -1.95 3.00 0.49
CA GLU A 196 -3.23 3.30 1.14
C GLU A 196 -3.67 4.76 0.98
N TYR A 197 -2.74 5.72 0.90
CA TYR A 197 -3.07 7.12 0.64
C TYR A 197 -3.76 7.34 -0.72
N ALA A 198 -3.43 6.51 -1.72
CA ALA A 198 -3.93 6.61 -3.09
C ALA A 198 -5.23 5.82 -3.32
N LEU A 199 -5.71 5.07 -2.33
CA LEU A 199 -6.83 4.13 -2.46
C LEU A 199 -8.11 4.75 -3.05
N GLU A 200 -8.34 6.04 -2.80
CA GLU A 200 -9.43 6.83 -3.37
C GLU A 200 -9.45 6.81 -4.91
N PHE A 201 -8.29 6.65 -5.55
CA PHE A 201 -8.13 6.72 -7.00
C PHE A 201 -7.88 5.36 -7.63
N ILE A 202 -7.70 4.29 -6.86
CA ILE A 202 -7.36 2.96 -7.40
C ILE A 202 -8.64 2.15 -7.55
N ARG A 203 -8.76 1.43 -8.66
CA ARG A 203 -9.95 0.62 -8.96
C ARG A 203 -9.64 -0.84 -9.31
N PRO A 204 -10.54 -1.77 -8.99
CA PRO A 204 -10.39 -3.18 -9.34
C PRO A 204 -10.85 -3.40 -10.79
N ALA A 205 -10.09 -2.90 -11.76
CA ALA A 205 -10.34 -3.13 -13.19
C ALA A 205 -9.23 -4.01 -13.80
N ASP A 206 -9.50 -4.59 -14.97
CA ASP A 206 -8.54 -5.42 -15.70
C ASP A 206 -7.31 -4.59 -16.07
N ALA A 207 -6.24 -4.82 -15.33
CA ALA A 207 -4.99 -4.10 -15.48
C ALA A 207 -4.34 -4.35 -16.84
N GLY A 208 -4.57 -5.50 -17.49
CA GLY A 208 -3.90 -5.86 -18.74
C GLY A 208 -4.13 -4.83 -19.85
N ARG A 209 -5.32 -4.23 -19.90
CA ARG A 209 -5.67 -3.20 -20.89
C ARG A 209 -4.95 -1.86 -20.66
N PHE A 210 -4.64 -1.53 -19.41
CA PHE A 210 -4.09 -0.22 -19.02
C PHE A 210 -2.63 -0.27 -18.58
N ALA A 211 -2.09 -1.46 -18.38
CA ALA A 211 -0.75 -1.69 -17.87
C ALA A 211 0.29 -0.96 -18.72
N GLY A 212 1.04 -0.08 -18.07
CA GLY A 212 2.14 0.68 -18.68
C GLY A 212 1.68 1.83 -19.56
N ARG A 213 0.41 2.24 -19.45
CA ARG A 213 -0.18 3.30 -20.26
C ARG A 213 -0.69 4.41 -19.38
N ALA A 214 -0.67 5.62 -19.92
CA ALA A 214 -1.44 6.75 -19.44
C ALA A 214 -2.32 7.25 -20.59
N GLY A 215 -3.54 7.64 -20.26
CA GLY A 215 -4.50 8.10 -21.26
C GLY A 215 -5.69 8.79 -20.67
N LEU A 216 -6.49 9.40 -21.54
CA LEU A 216 -7.69 10.15 -21.19
C LEU A 216 -8.93 9.55 -21.83
N SER A 217 -10.04 9.66 -21.11
CA SER A 217 -11.37 9.36 -21.65
C SER A 217 -12.43 9.96 -20.75
N ARG A 218 -13.44 10.60 -21.35
CA ARG A 218 -14.63 11.13 -20.65
C ARG A 218 -14.28 11.94 -19.38
N GLY A 219 -13.28 12.80 -19.47
CA GLY A 219 -12.85 13.63 -18.34
C GLY A 219 -12.09 12.89 -17.23
N GLN A 220 -11.63 11.65 -17.47
CA GLN A 220 -10.83 10.87 -16.53
C GLN A 220 -9.43 10.62 -17.10
N LEU A 221 -8.42 10.86 -16.27
CA LEU A 221 -7.05 10.38 -16.44
C LEU A 221 -6.94 8.97 -15.88
N ILE A 222 -6.49 8.03 -16.71
CA ILE A 222 -6.29 6.63 -16.34
C ILE A 222 -4.81 6.30 -16.57
N PHE A 223 -4.15 5.78 -15.53
CA PHE A 223 -2.76 5.32 -15.62
C PHE A 223 -2.50 4.19 -14.62
N GLY A 224 -1.51 3.36 -14.91
CA GLY A 224 -1.04 2.37 -13.95
C GLY A 224 -0.36 1.17 -14.59
N TRP A 225 0.20 0.31 -13.75
CA TRP A 225 0.94 -0.87 -14.17
C TRP A 225 0.30 -2.17 -13.67
N GLY A 226 -0.05 -2.22 -12.39
CA GLY A 226 -0.74 -3.35 -11.77
C GLY A 226 -2.21 -3.09 -11.50
N GLU A 227 -2.58 -1.85 -11.16
CA GLU A 227 -3.96 -1.43 -10.99
C GLU A 227 -4.13 -0.02 -11.57
N PRO A 228 -5.24 0.25 -12.28
CA PRO A 228 -5.48 1.57 -12.82
C PRO A 228 -5.83 2.55 -11.69
N HIS A 229 -5.08 3.64 -11.65
CA HIS A 229 -5.51 4.88 -11.05
C HIS A 229 -6.46 5.57 -12.01
N ILE A 230 -7.58 6.06 -11.49
CA ILE A 230 -8.58 6.83 -12.22
C ILE A 230 -8.79 8.14 -11.47
N VAL A 231 -8.48 9.24 -12.14
CA VAL A 231 -8.51 10.59 -11.58
C VAL A 231 -9.34 11.47 -12.50
N SER A 232 -10.39 12.11 -11.96
CA SER A 232 -11.13 13.12 -12.71
C SER A 232 -10.20 14.28 -13.07
N VAL A 233 -10.20 14.70 -14.33
CA VAL A 233 -9.42 15.85 -14.81
C VAL A 233 -9.79 17.12 -14.03
N GLU A 234 -11.04 17.27 -13.61
CA GLU A 234 -11.46 18.41 -12.78
C GLU A 234 -10.74 18.45 -11.44
N ARG A 235 -10.41 17.27 -10.88
CA ARG A 235 -9.68 17.13 -9.61
C ARG A 235 -8.16 17.26 -9.78
N ILE A 236 -7.63 17.21 -11.00
CA ILE A 236 -6.20 17.43 -11.23
C ILE A 236 -5.90 18.91 -10.97
N LEU A 237 -4.97 19.16 -10.05
CA LEU A 237 -4.47 20.50 -9.74
C LEU A 237 -3.31 20.84 -10.68
N ARG A 238 -2.34 19.92 -10.80
CA ARG A 238 -1.14 20.08 -11.63
C ARG A 238 -0.43 18.75 -11.87
N PHE A 239 0.46 18.75 -12.84
CA PHE A 239 1.52 17.74 -12.97
C PHE A 239 2.83 18.30 -12.42
N GLU A 240 3.65 17.44 -11.84
CA GLU A 240 5.00 17.79 -11.40
C GLU A 240 5.99 16.79 -11.99
N LEU A 241 7.01 17.31 -12.67
CA LEU A 241 8.16 16.55 -13.11
C LEU A 241 9.34 16.82 -12.17
N LEU A 242 9.62 15.86 -11.28
CA LEU A 242 10.74 15.92 -10.34
C LEU A 242 11.99 15.33 -11.00
N HIS A 243 12.98 16.17 -11.25
CA HIS A 243 14.29 15.76 -11.75
C HIS A 243 15.13 15.21 -10.58
N LEU A 244 15.60 13.98 -10.74
CA LEU A 244 16.49 13.32 -9.79
C LEU A 244 17.92 13.54 -10.26
N LEU A 245 18.68 14.30 -9.47
CA LEU A 245 20.10 14.52 -9.74
C LEU A 245 20.87 13.19 -9.58
N PRO A 246 21.91 12.97 -10.40
CA PRO A 246 22.72 11.76 -10.32
C PRO A 246 23.62 11.78 -9.08
N ALA A 247 23.26 11.03 -8.03
CA ALA A 247 24.14 10.79 -6.87
C ALA A 247 25.18 9.69 -7.15
N ARG A 248 24.72 8.51 -7.59
CA ARG A 248 25.51 7.41 -8.19
C ARG A 248 24.60 6.63 -9.15
N GLY A 249 24.61 6.99 -10.44
CA GLY A 249 23.72 6.43 -11.47
C GLY A 249 23.38 7.46 -12.54
N PRO A 250 22.55 7.12 -13.55
CA PRO A 250 22.23 8.03 -14.66
C PRO A 250 21.33 9.23 -14.27
N GLY A 251 20.85 9.29 -13.03
CA GLY A 251 19.77 10.21 -12.64
C GLY A 251 18.41 9.69 -13.09
N GLY A 252 17.45 10.59 -13.25
CA GLY A 252 16.14 10.25 -13.80
C GLY A 252 15.10 11.32 -13.54
N ALA A 253 13.84 11.00 -13.80
CA ALA A 253 12.71 11.86 -13.46
C ALA A 253 11.54 11.05 -12.92
N THR A 254 10.81 11.62 -11.96
CA THR A 254 9.51 11.10 -11.52
C THR A 254 8.42 12.07 -11.89
N LEU A 255 7.43 11.59 -12.64
CA LEU A 255 6.23 12.34 -12.99
C LEU A 255 5.13 12.03 -11.98
N TYR A 256 4.63 13.08 -11.36
CA TYR A 256 3.51 13.04 -10.44
C TYR A 256 2.28 13.74 -11.02
N VAL A 257 1.10 13.32 -10.57
CA VAL A 257 -0.12 14.10 -10.67
C VAL A 257 -0.58 14.49 -9.27
N HIS A 258 -0.79 15.79 -9.08
CA HIS A 258 -1.31 16.36 -7.85
C HIS A 258 -2.82 16.55 -7.99
N CYS A 259 -3.57 15.94 -7.08
CA CYS A 259 -5.02 15.84 -7.18
C CYS A 259 -5.68 16.38 -5.92
N ALA A 260 -6.74 17.17 -6.09
CA ALA A 260 -7.63 17.51 -4.99
C ALA A 260 -8.22 16.23 -4.39
N THR A 261 -8.35 16.18 -3.06
CA THR A 261 -9.03 15.09 -2.34
C THR A 261 -10.15 15.64 -1.47
N ALA A 262 -11.12 14.78 -1.15
CA ALA A 262 -12.22 15.14 -0.26
C ALA A 262 -11.81 15.11 1.23
N ILE A 263 -10.53 14.90 1.55
CA ILE A 263 -10.01 14.91 2.93
C ILE A 263 -9.80 16.37 3.37
N PRO A 264 -10.57 16.91 4.34
CA PRO A 264 -10.51 18.33 4.67
C PRO A 264 -9.14 18.80 5.18
N ALA A 265 -8.48 17.97 5.99
CA ALA A 265 -7.18 18.30 6.58
C ALA A 265 -6.00 18.11 5.61
N TRP A 266 -6.25 17.57 4.41
CA TRP A 266 -5.20 17.22 3.45
C TRP A 266 -5.68 17.52 2.04
N PRO A 267 -5.63 18.79 1.59
CA PRO A 267 -6.37 19.23 0.39
C PRO A 267 -5.87 18.58 -0.91
N GLU A 268 -4.67 18.03 -0.91
CA GLU A 268 -3.98 17.53 -2.09
C GLU A 268 -3.32 16.17 -1.85
N LYS A 269 -3.36 15.30 -2.87
CA LYS A 269 -2.62 14.04 -2.93
C LYS A 269 -1.70 14.03 -4.14
N GLN A 270 -0.46 13.62 -3.92
CA GLN A 270 0.54 13.40 -4.95
C GLN A 270 0.54 11.92 -5.34
N LEU A 271 0.25 11.60 -6.60
CA LEU A 271 0.25 10.24 -7.12
C LEU A 271 1.40 10.07 -8.13
N VAL A 272 2.16 8.99 -8.02
CA VAL A 272 3.23 8.66 -8.98
C VAL A 272 2.62 8.11 -10.26
N ILE A 273 2.81 8.79 -11.39
CA ILE A 273 2.46 8.25 -12.71
C ILE A 273 3.56 7.32 -13.20
N THR A 274 4.81 7.78 -13.17
CA THR A 274 5.97 7.00 -13.63
C THR A 274 7.26 7.56 -13.05
N THR A 275 8.21 6.68 -12.79
CA THR A 275 9.63 7.03 -12.62
C THR A 275 10.38 6.50 -13.83
N ALA A 276 11.24 7.31 -14.43
CA ALA A 276 12.05 6.96 -15.59
C ALA A 276 13.53 7.25 -15.30
N LEU A 277 14.42 6.37 -15.76
CA LEU A 277 15.86 6.65 -15.76
C LEU A 277 16.25 7.67 -16.85
N GLU A 278 15.42 7.76 -17.90
CA GLU A 278 15.56 8.73 -19.00
C GLU A 278 14.59 9.89 -18.79
N ILE A 279 15.12 11.11 -18.66
CA ILE A 279 14.35 12.32 -18.35
C ILE A 279 13.40 12.67 -19.50
N GLU A 280 13.89 12.55 -20.75
CA GLU A 280 13.18 12.94 -21.97
C GLU A 280 11.87 12.17 -22.14
N ARG A 281 11.84 10.89 -21.75
CA ARG A 281 10.63 10.06 -21.82
C ARG A 281 9.58 10.52 -20.83
N ALA A 282 9.98 10.85 -19.60
CA ALA A 282 9.07 11.36 -18.59
C ALA A 282 8.57 12.77 -18.96
N GLU A 283 9.45 13.63 -19.48
CA GLU A 283 9.11 14.98 -19.93
C GLU A 283 8.12 14.97 -21.11
N ALA A 284 8.36 14.14 -22.13
CA ALA A 284 7.46 14.01 -23.27
C ALA A 284 6.07 13.48 -22.88
N LEU A 285 5.99 12.61 -21.85
CA LEU A 285 4.70 12.19 -21.31
C LEU A 285 4.03 13.33 -20.52
N ALA A 286 4.79 14.03 -19.67
CA ALA A 286 4.30 15.13 -18.85
C ALA A 286 3.69 16.25 -19.70
N LEU A 287 4.39 16.67 -20.76
CA LEU A 287 3.92 17.69 -21.70
C LEU A 287 2.60 17.29 -22.37
N ARG A 288 2.52 16.06 -22.90
CA ARG A 288 1.30 15.56 -23.55
C ARG A 288 0.12 15.48 -22.58
N LEU A 289 0.34 15.07 -21.34
CA LEU A 289 -0.70 15.02 -20.32
C LEU A 289 -1.17 16.41 -19.90
N ALA A 290 -0.24 17.35 -19.70
CA ALA A 290 -0.56 18.73 -19.38
C ALA A 290 -1.37 19.40 -20.50
N GLU A 291 -0.94 19.25 -21.76
CA GLU A 291 -1.66 19.75 -22.94
C GLU A 291 -3.06 19.13 -23.05
N ALA A 292 -3.17 17.80 -22.97
CA ALA A 292 -4.43 17.10 -23.18
C ALA A 292 -5.46 17.33 -22.06
N THR A 293 -5.02 17.73 -20.87
CA THR A 293 -5.90 18.05 -19.73
C THR A 293 -6.09 19.54 -19.49
N GLY A 294 -5.30 20.41 -20.15
CA GLY A 294 -5.26 21.84 -19.88
C GLY A 294 -4.75 22.19 -18.49
N LYS A 295 -3.96 21.31 -17.85
CA LYS A 295 -3.45 21.50 -16.48
C LYS A 295 -1.99 21.94 -16.48
N PRO A 296 -1.58 22.75 -15.49
CA PRO A 296 -0.20 23.23 -15.42
C PRO A 296 0.79 22.08 -15.20
N LEU A 297 1.99 22.24 -15.74
CA LEU A 297 3.14 21.37 -15.52
C LEU A 297 4.23 22.16 -14.78
N GLU A 298 4.54 21.74 -13.57
CA GLU A 298 5.65 22.24 -12.77
C GLU A 298 6.89 21.34 -12.94
N ARG A 299 8.07 21.95 -12.84
CA ARG A 299 9.36 21.25 -12.85
C ARG A 299 10.08 21.55 -11.54
N SER A 300 10.54 20.51 -10.88
CA SER A 300 11.28 20.59 -9.62
C SER A 300 12.53 19.72 -9.70
N THR A 301 13.49 19.96 -8.81
CA THR A 301 14.72 19.17 -8.70
C THR A 301 14.81 18.65 -7.27
N ALA A 302 15.09 17.36 -7.09
CA ALA A 302 15.37 16.83 -5.76
C ALA A 302 16.65 17.49 -5.24
N LEU A 303 16.55 18.18 -4.09
CA LEU A 303 17.72 18.68 -3.39
C LEU A 303 18.48 17.48 -2.80
N ASP A 304 19.81 17.54 -2.83
CA ASP A 304 20.66 16.60 -2.12
C ASP A 304 20.42 16.79 -0.61
N ASP A 305 19.73 15.84 0.03
CA ASP A 305 19.69 15.67 1.49
C ASP A 305 20.80 14.71 1.94
#